data_AF-A0A7K4GY53-F1
#
_entry.id   AF-A0A7K4GY53-F1
#
_cell.length_a   1.000
_cell.length_b   1.000
_cell.length_c   1.000
_cell.angle_alpha   90.00
_cell.angle_beta   90.00
_cell.angle_gamma   90.00
#
_symmetry.space_group_name_H-M   'P 1'
#
loop_
_entity.id
_entity.type
_entity.pdbx_description
1 polymer ?
#
loop_
_entity_poly.entity_id
_entity_poly.type
_entity_poly.pdbx_seq_one_letter_code
_entity_poly.pdbx_strand_id
1 'polypeptide(L)'
;MNCPACNIQMQPLVEGIFQCPQCKKIIKQKDKEAEAKEKKLTEEGAFQDGEYFHKNASLNKQYEICEKGITINKTDNRLFAVLICHSAYLKDEKYVRLSWWKNSQHAGMFKIYEKYVLNNIILALEKIDESFDDIWSWKGKYGKQEPKTQEDLEKEKSLDIIKYRILENKTCPKCQKKMDKMKSHYECQHCGEIVILEGYNQPIFNIPPEDLDLRFHANFPINYYLPVSGITLKWLMGEWKALAVIYSKDNPNKKWLRFYWWVRDLSNILKFGQRKMGNGTQMGWKTQRGISSPNIYDKKLIRPLINALNNILIELNWNIN
;
A
#
# COMPACT_ATOMS: atom_id res chain seq x y z
N MET A 1 -29.14 -31.04 16.97
CA MET A 1 -28.70 -30.15 15.88
C MET A 1 -29.72 -30.25 14.75
N ASN A 2 -30.12 -29.13 14.14
CA ASN A 2 -31.07 -29.16 13.01
C ASN A 2 -30.31 -29.15 11.68
N CYS A 3 -30.85 -29.85 10.67
CA CYS A 3 -30.26 -29.87 9.35
C CYS A 3 -30.39 -28.48 8.70
N PRO A 4 -29.30 -27.82 8.26
CA PRO A 4 -29.35 -26.50 7.66
C PRO A 4 -30.09 -26.46 6.31
N ALA A 5 -30.33 -27.62 5.68
CA ALA A 5 -31.05 -27.71 4.42
C ALA A 5 -32.55 -27.99 4.59
N CYS A 6 -32.95 -28.69 5.65
CA CYS A 6 -34.33 -29.17 5.83
C CYS A 6 -34.98 -28.66 7.13
N ASN A 7 -34.21 -27.99 7.99
CA ASN A 7 -34.58 -27.48 9.30
C ASN A 7 -35.24 -28.49 10.26
N ILE A 8 -35.03 -29.79 10.03
CA ILE A 8 -35.48 -30.87 10.92
C ILE A 8 -34.36 -31.36 11.82
N GLN A 9 -34.73 -31.97 12.95
CA GLN A 9 -33.77 -32.52 13.91
C GLN A 9 -32.99 -33.68 13.28
N MET A 10 -31.66 -33.60 13.36
CA MET A 10 -30.76 -34.63 12.82
C MET A 10 -30.59 -35.79 13.80
N GLN A 11 -30.37 -36.99 13.26
CA GLN A 11 -30.12 -38.21 14.03
C GLN A 11 -28.60 -38.40 14.23
N PRO A 12 -28.13 -38.78 15.43
CA PRO A 12 -26.73 -39.14 15.63
C PRO A 12 -26.43 -40.48 14.94
N LEU A 13 -25.36 -40.53 14.14
CA LEU A 13 -24.83 -41.78 13.58
C LEU A 13 -23.79 -42.39 14.52
N VAL A 14 -22.88 -41.55 15.00
CA VAL A 14 -21.87 -41.82 16.03
C VAL A 14 -21.64 -40.53 16.81
N GLU A 15 -20.88 -40.60 17.92
CA GLU A 15 -20.55 -39.42 18.71
C GLU A 15 -19.94 -38.31 17.83
N GLY A 16 -20.56 -37.13 17.86
CA GLY A 16 -20.13 -35.97 17.08
C GLY A 16 -20.43 -36.02 15.57
N ILE A 17 -21.11 -37.04 15.03
CA ILE A 17 -21.51 -37.11 13.61
C ILE A 17 -23.02 -37.32 13.50
N PHE A 18 -23.70 -36.42 12.79
CA PHE A 18 -25.16 -36.42 12.64
C PHE A 18 -25.56 -36.60 11.19
N GLN A 19 -26.65 -37.31 10.92
CA GLN A 19 -27.27 -37.44 9.60
C GLN A 19 -28.69 -36.89 9.60
N CYS A 20 -29.05 -36.15 8.57
CA CYS A 20 -30.42 -35.74 8.32
C CYS A 20 -31.24 -36.95 7.84
N PRO A 21 -32.36 -37.31 8.49
CA PRO A 21 -33.16 -38.46 8.08
C PRO A 21 -33.83 -38.24 6.71
N GLN A 22 -34.15 -36.98 6.36
CA GLN A 22 -34.87 -36.62 5.14
C GLN A 22 -33.95 -36.49 3.91
N CYS A 23 -32.83 -35.76 4.04
CA CYS A 23 -31.93 -35.50 2.90
C CYS A 23 -30.61 -36.27 2.97
N LYS A 24 -30.43 -37.15 3.96
CA LYS A 24 -29.25 -37.99 4.19
C LYS A 24 -27.92 -37.23 4.37
N LYS A 25 -27.95 -35.89 4.45
CA LYS A 25 -26.77 -35.03 4.65
C LYS A 25 -26.12 -35.31 6.00
N ILE A 26 -24.82 -35.55 5.99
CA ILE A 26 -24.01 -35.83 7.19
C ILE A 26 -23.29 -34.56 7.61
N ILE A 27 -23.34 -34.22 8.90
CA ILE A 27 -22.68 -33.05 9.49
C ILE A 27 -21.92 -33.51 10.73
N LYS A 28 -20.62 -33.20 10.76
CA LYS A 28 -19.79 -33.37 11.95
C LYS A 28 -20.00 -32.17 12.87
N GLN A 29 -20.34 -32.42 14.12
CA GLN A 29 -20.38 -31.40 15.16
C GLN A 29 -18.97 -30.84 15.30
N LYS A 30 -18.82 -29.52 15.10
CA LYS A 30 -17.55 -28.86 15.32
C LYS A 30 -17.20 -28.93 16.81
N ASP A 31 -15.97 -29.32 17.11
CA ASP A 31 -15.46 -29.33 18.48
C ASP A 31 -15.49 -27.92 19.05
N LYS A 32 -16.24 -27.72 20.13
CA LYS A 32 -16.32 -26.42 20.81
C LYS A 32 -14.97 -25.98 21.36
N GLU A 33 -14.10 -26.93 21.72
CA GLU A 33 -12.72 -26.65 22.13
C GLU A 33 -11.81 -26.26 20.96
N ALA A 34 -12.03 -26.81 19.76
CA ALA A 34 -11.32 -26.43 18.55
C ALA A 34 -11.76 -25.04 18.06
N GLU A 35 -13.07 -24.73 18.10
CA GLU A 35 -13.58 -23.38 17.84
C GLU A 35 -13.10 -22.35 18.88
N ALA A 36 -12.96 -22.74 20.15
CA ALA A 36 -12.42 -21.88 21.20
C ALA A 36 -10.90 -21.64 21.03
N LYS A 37 -10.14 -22.66 20.60
CA LYS A 37 -8.72 -22.53 20.26
C LYS A 37 -8.50 -21.70 19.00
N GLU A 38 -9.32 -21.89 17.95
CA GLU A 38 -9.29 -21.04 16.75
C GLU A 38 -9.64 -19.59 17.05
N LYS A 39 -10.67 -19.34 17.89
CA LYS A 39 -11.02 -17.98 18.32
C LYS A 39 -9.92 -17.32 19.17
N LYS A 40 -9.25 -18.08 20.05
CA LYS A 40 -8.10 -17.60 20.84
C LYS A 40 -6.84 -17.31 19.99
N LEU A 41 -6.69 -17.92 18.82
CA LEU A 41 -5.57 -17.67 17.90
C LEU A 41 -5.77 -16.44 17.00
N THR A 42 -6.96 -15.84 16.98
CA THR A 42 -7.31 -14.64 16.22
C THR A 42 -7.68 -13.49 17.13
N GLU A 43 -6.71 -12.97 17.87
CA GLU A 43 -6.85 -11.66 18.50
C GLU A 43 -6.52 -10.60 17.45
N GLU A 44 -7.53 -9.84 16.99
CA GLU A 44 -7.30 -8.65 16.17
C GLU A 44 -6.34 -7.70 16.91
N GLY A 45 -5.36 -7.16 16.19
CA GLY A 45 -4.35 -6.26 16.77
C GLY A 45 -3.14 -6.94 17.42
N ALA A 46 -3.11 -8.27 17.56
CA ALA A 46 -1.95 -9.01 18.04
C ALA A 46 -1.14 -9.66 16.90
N PHE A 47 0.14 -9.94 17.16
CA PHE A 47 0.96 -10.71 16.23
C PHE A 47 0.49 -12.16 16.17
N GLN A 48 0.33 -12.66 14.95
CA GLN A 48 0.03 -14.04 14.62
C GLN A 48 1.18 -14.61 13.81
N ASP A 49 1.46 -15.90 14.02
CA ASP A 49 2.50 -16.62 13.28
C ASP A 49 2.20 -16.63 11.77
N GLY A 50 3.24 -16.52 10.95
CA GLY A 50 3.12 -16.51 9.49
C GLY A 50 2.41 -17.75 8.94
N GLU A 51 2.52 -18.91 9.61
CA GLU A 51 1.84 -20.13 9.21
C GLU A 51 0.31 -19.99 9.26
N TYR A 52 -0.23 -19.19 10.20
CA TYR A 52 -1.66 -18.88 10.23
C TYR A 52 -2.09 -18.20 8.92
N PHE A 53 -1.35 -17.20 8.44
CA PHE A 53 -1.68 -16.50 7.19
C PHE A 53 -1.49 -17.39 5.97
N HIS A 54 -0.48 -18.27 5.95
CA HIS A 54 -0.33 -19.22 4.86
C HIS A 54 -1.43 -20.27 4.77
N LYS A 55 -2.04 -20.65 5.91
CA LYS A 55 -3.15 -21.61 5.96
C LYS A 55 -4.50 -20.96 5.65
N ASN A 56 -4.71 -19.73 6.12
CA ASN A 56 -6.01 -19.07 6.10
C ASN A 56 -6.16 -18.00 5.02
N ALA A 57 -5.06 -17.58 4.40
CA ALA A 57 -5.03 -16.64 3.30
C ALA A 57 -4.29 -17.25 2.10
N SER A 58 -4.66 -16.83 0.88
CA SER A 58 -4.06 -17.30 -0.37
C SER A 58 -2.66 -16.72 -0.62
N LEU A 59 -1.75 -16.92 0.33
CA LEU A 59 -0.32 -16.60 0.19
C LEU A 59 0.41 -17.77 -0.47
N ASN A 60 1.22 -17.47 -1.49
CA ASN A 60 1.99 -18.50 -2.19
C ASN A 60 3.42 -18.57 -1.63
N LYS A 61 3.68 -19.61 -0.84
CA LYS A 61 5.00 -19.90 -0.24
C LYS A 61 6.14 -20.03 -1.25
N GLN A 62 5.86 -20.36 -2.52
CA GLN A 62 6.90 -20.47 -3.55
C GLN A 62 7.56 -19.12 -3.88
N TYR A 63 6.85 -18.02 -3.67
CA TYR A 63 7.32 -16.68 -4.02
C TYR A 63 7.53 -15.80 -2.80
N GLU A 64 6.71 -15.99 -1.75
CA GLU A 64 6.67 -15.09 -0.60
C GLU A 64 6.40 -15.87 0.68
N ILE A 65 7.22 -15.64 1.69
CA ILE A 65 7.07 -16.20 3.02
C ILE A 65 6.65 -15.08 3.97
N CYS A 66 5.46 -15.21 4.56
CA CYS A 66 5.06 -14.45 5.73
C CYS A 66 5.71 -15.06 6.98
N GLU A 67 6.45 -14.25 7.74
CA GLU A 67 7.01 -14.66 9.05
C GLU A 67 5.99 -14.47 10.16
N LYS A 68 5.28 -13.34 10.14
CA LYS A 68 4.22 -12.99 11.07
C LYS A 68 3.39 -11.84 10.52
N GLY A 69 2.25 -11.58 11.15
CA GLY A 69 1.41 -10.46 10.78
C GLY A 69 0.38 -10.13 11.85
N ILE A 70 -0.31 -9.01 11.65
CA ILE A 70 -1.35 -8.50 12.54
C ILE A 70 -2.62 -8.38 11.71
N THR A 71 -3.69 -9.04 12.15
CA THR A 71 -5.02 -8.86 11.56
C THR A 71 -5.62 -7.53 12.01
N ILE A 72 -6.01 -6.68 11.05
CA ILE A 72 -6.64 -5.37 11.29
C ILE A 72 -8.15 -5.47 11.34
N ASN A 73 -8.72 -6.29 10.47
CA ASN A 73 -10.15 -6.53 10.41
C ASN A 73 -10.43 -7.89 9.78
N LYS A 74 -11.31 -8.67 10.40
CA LYS A 74 -11.81 -9.92 9.84
C LYS A 74 -13.34 -9.98 9.91
N THR A 75 -13.94 -10.24 8.76
CA THR A 75 -15.36 -10.57 8.61
C THR A 75 -15.49 -11.91 7.88
N ASP A 76 -16.69 -12.48 7.79
CA ASP A 76 -16.92 -13.76 7.12
C ASP A 76 -16.34 -13.84 5.70
N ASN A 77 -16.38 -12.71 4.98
CA ASN A 77 -16.03 -12.64 3.57
C ASN A 77 -14.82 -11.76 3.28
N ARG A 78 -14.22 -11.09 4.28
CA ARG A 78 -13.09 -10.18 4.07
C ARG A 78 -12.08 -10.27 5.19
N LEU A 79 -10.82 -10.17 4.82
CA LEU A 79 -9.68 -10.07 5.73
C LEU A 79 -8.82 -8.88 5.31
N PHE A 80 -8.41 -8.06 6.27
CA PHE A 80 -7.37 -7.06 6.10
C PHE A 80 -6.30 -7.28 7.18
N ALA A 81 -5.06 -7.45 6.75
CA ALA A 81 -3.93 -7.68 7.65
C ALA A 81 -2.67 -6.93 7.18
N VAL A 82 -1.76 -6.69 8.11
CA VAL A 82 -0.41 -6.20 7.84
C VAL A 82 0.58 -7.30 8.16
N LEU A 83 1.42 -7.66 7.20
CA LEU A 83 2.32 -8.80 7.27
C LEU A 83 3.77 -8.34 7.20
N ILE A 84 4.65 -9.08 7.88
CA ILE A 84 6.09 -9.08 7.63
C ILE A 84 6.37 -10.26 6.71
N CYS A 85 6.86 -9.96 5.51
CA CYS A 85 7.16 -10.93 4.48
C CYS A 85 8.60 -10.82 4.01
N HIS A 86 9.12 -11.90 3.42
CA HIS A 86 10.36 -11.89 2.65
C HIS A 86 10.22 -12.78 1.40
N SER A 87 11.19 -12.67 0.49
CA SER A 87 11.28 -13.57 -0.67
C SER A 87 11.57 -14.99 -0.20
N ALA A 88 11.02 -16.00 -0.88
CA ALA A 88 11.35 -17.40 -0.60
C ALA A 88 12.86 -17.70 -0.76
N TYR A 89 13.57 -16.89 -1.56
CA TYR A 89 14.99 -17.05 -1.86
C TYR A 89 15.92 -16.15 -1.03
N LEU A 90 15.41 -15.04 -0.50
CA LEU A 90 16.19 -14.05 0.24
C LEU A 90 15.44 -13.71 1.53
N LYS A 91 15.86 -14.34 2.63
CA LYS A 91 15.24 -14.18 3.95
C LYS A 91 15.56 -12.82 4.59
N ASP A 92 16.74 -12.29 4.31
CA ASP A 92 17.23 -11.06 4.92
C ASP A 92 16.53 -9.81 4.34
N GLU A 93 15.99 -9.90 3.12
CA GLU A 93 15.20 -8.84 2.49
C GLU A 93 13.74 -8.89 2.94
N LYS A 94 13.50 -8.44 4.18
CA LYS A 94 12.16 -8.29 4.74
C LYS A 94 11.48 -7.03 4.24
N TYR A 95 10.16 -7.10 4.12
CA TYR A 95 9.31 -5.97 3.79
C TYR A 95 7.95 -6.10 4.46
N VAL A 96 7.29 -4.96 4.62
CA VAL A 96 5.94 -4.88 5.16
C VAL A 96 4.94 -4.97 4.02
N ARG A 97 3.90 -5.77 4.18
CA ARG A 97 2.83 -5.96 3.20
C ARG A 97 1.47 -5.73 3.85
N LEU A 98 0.77 -4.68 3.45
CA LEU A 98 -0.65 -4.54 3.75
C LEU A 98 -1.43 -5.38 2.73
N SER A 99 -2.40 -6.17 3.15
CA SER A 99 -3.11 -7.08 2.24
C SER A 99 -4.58 -7.29 2.58
N TRP A 100 -5.38 -7.36 1.52
CA TRP A 100 -6.81 -7.52 1.54
C TRP A 100 -7.19 -8.81 0.82
N TRP A 101 -8.08 -9.58 1.44
CA TRP A 101 -8.68 -10.77 0.84
C TRP A 101 -10.19 -10.64 0.85
N LYS A 102 -10.82 -11.22 -0.17
CA LYS A 102 -12.27 -11.40 -0.29
C LYS A 102 -12.56 -12.87 -0.54
N ASN A 103 -13.37 -13.50 0.31
CA ASN A 103 -13.67 -14.94 0.25
C ASN A 103 -12.38 -15.79 0.16
N SER A 104 -11.39 -15.46 1.00
CA SER A 104 -10.04 -16.05 1.02
C SER A 104 -9.18 -15.85 -0.25
N GLN A 105 -9.70 -15.19 -1.29
CA GLN A 105 -8.94 -14.83 -2.49
C GLN A 105 -8.28 -13.47 -2.31
N HIS A 106 -7.03 -13.35 -2.79
CA HIS A 106 -6.30 -12.10 -2.74
C HIS A 106 -7.01 -11.02 -3.55
N ALA A 107 -7.39 -9.93 -2.89
CA ALA A 107 -8.06 -8.79 -3.48
C ALA A 107 -7.07 -7.65 -3.74
N GLY A 108 -6.16 -7.38 -2.81
CA GLY A 108 -5.31 -6.19 -2.88
C GLY A 108 -4.06 -6.30 -2.02
N MET A 109 -2.96 -5.67 -2.42
CA MET A 109 -1.78 -5.51 -1.56
C MET A 109 -1.06 -4.19 -1.77
N PHE A 110 -0.32 -3.76 -0.74
CA PHE A 110 0.59 -2.62 -0.78
C PHE A 110 1.90 -3.00 -0.07
N LYS A 111 3.01 -3.02 -0.81
CA LYS A 111 4.33 -3.46 -0.30
C LYS A 111 5.22 -2.28 0.07
N ILE A 112 5.95 -2.39 1.18
CA ILE A 112 6.80 -1.35 1.76
C ILE A 112 8.15 -1.96 2.12
N TYR A 113 9.19 -1.58 1.40
CA TYR A 113 10.54 -2.17 1.54
C TYR A 113 11.49 -1.33 2.38
N GLU A 114 11.10 -0.11 2.73
CA GLU A 114 12.01 0.90 3.28
C GLU A 114 11.40 1.56 4.51
N LYS A 115 12.23 1.74 5.54
CA LYS A 115 11.81 2.29 6.84
C LYS A 115 11.20 3.69 6.74
N TYR A 116 11.78 4.58 5.95
CA TYR A 116 11.29 5.96 5.80
C TYR A 116 9.93 5.99 5.09
N VAL A 117 9.70 5.08 4.14
CA VAL A 117 8.38 4.93 3.50
C VAL A 117 7.33 4.42 4.49
N LEU A 118 7.69 3.46 5.36
CA LEU A 118 6.80 2.98 6.43
C LEU A 118 6.41 4.12 7.38
N ASN A 119 7.39 4.92 7.79
CA ASN A 119 7.14 6.08 8.65
C ASN A 119 6.27 7.14 7.99
N ASN A 120 6.53 7.45 6.72
CA ASN A 120 5.67 8.38 5.97
C ASN A 120 4.23 7.88 5.91
N ILE A 121 4.00 6.56 5.80
CA ILE A 121 2.65 5.97 5.84
C ILE A 121 2.00 6.18 7.20
N ILE A 122 2.72 5.92 8.30
CA ILE A 122 2.23 6.12 9.66
C ILE A 122 1.83 7.59 9.86
N LEU A 123 2.74 8.53 9.59
CA LEU A 123 2.49 9.97 9.70
C LEU A 123 1.32 10.44 8.81
N ALA A 124 1.25 9.93 7.58
CA ALA A 124 0.14 10.28 6.68
C ALA A 124 -1.20 9.73 7.19
N LEU A 125 -1.24 8.52 7.74
CA LEU A 125 -2.44 7.94 8.32
C LEU A 125 -2.89 8.70 9.56
N GLU A 126 -1.97 9.12 10.43
CA GLU A 126 -2.25 9.97 11.60
C GLU A 126 -2.85 11.32 11.18
N LYS A 127 -2.23 12.02 10.22
CA LYS A 127 -2.76 13.26 9.66
C LYS A 127 -4.16 13.07 9.07
N ILE A 128 -4.40 11.95 8.38
CA ILE A 128 -5.71 11.62 7.82
C ILE A 128 -6.74 11.34 8.93
N ASP A 129 -6.35 10.62 9.98
CA ASP A 129 -7.21 10.33 11.13
C ASP A 129 -7.68 11.62 11.83
N GLU A 130 -6.79 12.61 11.93
CA GLU A 130 -7.10 13.91 12.54
C GLU A 130 -7.91 14.81 11.61
N SER A 131 -7.53 14.88 10.34
CA SER A 131 -8.07 15.86 9.39
C SER A 131 -9.43 15.50 8.78
N PHE A 132 -9.87 14.24 8.91
CA PHE A 132 -11.14 13.77 8.34
C PHE A 132 -12.13 13.30 9.40
N ASP A 133 -13.42 13.39 9.10
CA ASP A 133 -14.49 12.77 9.90
C ASP A 133 -14.76 11.32 9.49
N ASP A 134 -15.70 10.68 10.18
CA ASP A 134 -16.02 9.26 9.98
C ASP A 134 -16.61 8.94 8.60
N ILE A 135 -17.12 9.95 7.89
CA ILE A 135 -17.60 9.84 6.51
C ILE A 135 -16.59 10.41 5.49
N TRP A 136 -15.33 10.58 5.91
CA TRP A 136 -14.22 11.10 5.10
C TRP A 136 -14.44 12.52 4.55
N SER A 137 -15.21 13.35 5.25
CA SER A 137 -15.26 14.78 4.96
C SER A 137 -14.13 15.50 5.67
N TRP A 138 -13.53 16.46 4.96
CA TRP A 138 -12.42 17.27 5.44
C TRP A 138 -12.90 18.19 6.58
N LYS A 139 -12.27 18.10 7.75
CA LYS A 139 -12.57 18.93 8.93
C LYS A 139 -11.86 20.28 8.92
N GLY A 140 -10.79 20.42 8.14
CA GLY A 140 -10.01 21.65 8.06
C GLY A 140 -10.67 22.74 7.21
N LYS A 141 -10.05 23.93 7.15
CA LYS A 141 -10.44 24.96 6.18
C LYS A 141 -9.72 24.70 4.86
N TYR A 142 -10.45 24.38 3.80
CA TYR A 142 -9.88 24.30 2.44
C TYR A 142 -9.11 25.60 2.14
N GLY A 143 -7.84 25.48 1.74
CA GLY A 143 -6.99 26.63 1.40
C GLY A 143 -6.21 27.26 2.56
N LYS A 144 -6.45 26.90 3.83
CA LYS A 144 -5.48 27.19 4.90
C LYS A 144 -4.37 26.15 4.84
N GLN A 145 -3.33 26.43 4.08
CA GLN A 145 -2.08 25.71 4.24
C GLN A 145 -1.58 25.99 5.65
N GLU A 146 -1.26 24.93 6.40
CA GLU A 146 -0.46 25.10 7.61
C GLU A 146 0.78 25.92 7.24
N PRO A 147 1.17 26.91 8.06
CA PRO A 147 2.38 27.66 7.81
C PRO A 147 3.54 26.68 7.69
N LYS A 148 4.29 26.77 6.59
CA LYS A 148 5.48 25.95 6.37
C LYS A 148 6.42 26.14 7.54
N THR A 149 6.91 25.04 8.11
CA THR A 149 7.97 25.11 9.11
C THR A 149 9.26 25.60 8.45
N GLN A 150 10.24 26.03 9.25
CA GLN A 150 11.54 26.40 8.71
C GLN A 150 12.22 25.22 8.00
N GLU A 151 12.06 24.00 8.53
CA GLU A 151 12.56 22.77 7.91
C GLU A 151 11.90 22.52 6.55
N ASP A 152 10.57 22.68 6.44
CA ASP A 152 9.87 22.52 5.16
C ASP A 152 10.38 23.50 4.10
N LEU A 153 10.63 24.75 4.50
CA LEU A 153 11.17 25.80 3.62
C LEU A 153 12.59 25.47 3.17
N GLU A 154 13.41 24.90 4.04
CA GLU A 154 14.78 24.48 3.72
C GLU A 154 14.78 23.29 2.75
N LYS A 155 13.93 22.29 2.97
CA LYS A 155 13.73 21.14 2.06
C LYS A 155 13.25 21.59 0.69
N GLU A 156 12.27 22.48 0.62
CA GLU A 156 11.74 23.02 -0.64
C GLU A 156 12.80 23.80 -1.41
N LYS A 157 13.56 24.68 -0.72
CA LYS A 157 14.68 25.40 -1.32
C LYS A 157 15.74 24.45 -1.87
N SER A 158 16.08 23.39 -1.14
CA SER A 158 17.05 22.38 -1.58
C SER A 158 16.58 21.68 -2.86
N LEU A 159 15.31 21.24 -2.89
CA LEU A 159 14.71 20.62 -4.07
C LEU A 159 14.66 21.57 -5.27
N ASP A 160 14.36 22.85 -5.06
CA ASP A 160 14.33 23.85 -6.13
C ASP A 160 15.73 24.14 -6.69
N ILE A 161 16.76 24.18 -5.84
CA ILE A 161 18.16 24.25 -6.28
C ILE A 161 18.52 23.04 -7.14
N ILE A 162 18.10 21.83 -6.75
CA ILE A 162 18.35 20.62 -7.53
C ILE A 162 17.65 20.70 -8.90
N LYS A 163 16.36 21.07 -8.93
CA LYS A 163 15.61 21.26 -10.19
C LYS A 163 16.30 22.28 -11.09
N TYR A 164 16.70 23.43 -10.55
CA TYR A 164 17.41 24.47 -11.28
C TYR A 164 18.73 23.94 -11.88
N ARG A 165 19.55 23.24 -11.09
CA ARG A 165 20.81 22.63 -11.56
C ARG A 165 20.60 21.58 -12.64
N ILE A 166 19.52 20.79 -12.55
CA ILE A 166 19.15 19.83 -13.59
C ILE A 166 18.81 20.56 -14.90
N LEU A 167 18.00 21.62 -14.83
CA LEU A 167 17.48 22.30 -16.02
C LEU A 167 18.55 23.15 -16.72
N GLU A 168 19.25 23.98 -15.96
CA GLU A 168 20.24 24.91 -16.51
C GLU A 168 21.58 24.24 -16.79
N ASN A 169 22.07 23.45 -15.83
CA ASN A 169 23.44 22.91 -15.87
C ASN A 169 23.50 21.45 -16.31
N LYS A 170 22.34 20.77 -16.44
CA LYS A 170 22.25 19.32 -16.67
C LYS A 170 23.01 18.53 -15.62
N THR A 171 22.97 18.98 -14.38
CA THR A 171 23.70 18.38 -13.28
C THR A 171 22.91 17.21 -12.68
N CYS A 172 23.56 16.07 -12.50
CA CYS A 172 22.96 14.89 -11.88
C CYS A 172 22.56 15.20 -10.43
N PRO A 173 21.31 14.91 -10.02
CA PRO A 173 20.86 15.14 -8.64
C PRO A 173 21.61 14.27 -7.62
N LYS A 174 22.14 13.12 -8.04
CA LYS A 174 22.81 12.15 -7.18
C LYS A 174 24.30 12.40 -7.01
N CYS A 175 25.05 12.59 -8.10
CA CYS A 175 26.52 12.71 -8.06
C CYS A 175 27.07 14.07 -8.50
N GLN A 176 26.20 15.02 -8.85
CA GLN A 176 26.55 16.37 -9.29
C GLN A 176 27.44 16.46 -10.54
N LYS A 177 27.67 15.35 -11.26
CA LYS A 177 28.31 15.35 -12.57
C LYS A 177 27.34 15.77 -13.67
N LYS A 178 27.86 16.27 -14.79
CA LYS A 178 27.07 16.64 -15.96
C LYS A 178 26.42 15.41 -16.60
N MET A 179 25.17 15.54 -17.02
CA MET A 179 24.36 14.50 -17.66
C MET A 179 24.26 14.74 -19.16
N ASP A 180 24.04 13.66 -19.89
CA ASP A 180 23.76 13.69 -21.32
C ASP A 180 22.27 13.90 -21.55
N LYS A 181 21.94 14.74 -22.54
CA LYS A 181 20.57 14.95 -22.98
C LYS A 181 20.17 13.88 -23.97
N MET A 182 19.24 13.03 -23.56
CA MET A 182 18.53 12.12 -24.44
C MET A 182 17.24 12.79 -24.94
N LYS A 183 16.51 12.11 -25.83
CA LYS A 183 15.31 12.68 -26.46
C LYS A 183 14.21 13.06 -25.46
N SER A 184 14.04 12.27 -24.39
CA SER A 184 12.94 12.41 -23.42
C SER A 184 13.39 12.52 -21.96
N HIS A 185 14.70 12.44 -21.69
CA HIS A 185 15.26 12.37 -20.35
C HIS A 185 16.74 12.82 -20.36
N TYR A 186 17.29 13.06 -19.18
CA TYR A 186 18.72 13.14 -18.94
C TYR A 186 19.21 11.82 -18.37
N GLU A 187 20.42 11.42 -18.76
CA GLU A 187 21.10 10.23 -18.23
C GLU A 187 22.49 10.61 -17.70
N CYS A 188 22.82 10.18 -16.49
CA CYS A 188 24.14 10.35 -15.91
C CYS A 188 25.03 9.15 -16.24
N GLN A 189 26.08 9.35 -17.05
CA GLN A 189 27.03 8.27 -17.38
C GLN A 189 27.87 7.80 -16.17
N HIS A 190 27.95 8.60 -15.10
CA HIS A 190 28.77 8.26 -13.93
C HIS A 190 28.05 7.33 -12.95
N CYS A 191 26.77 7.56 -12.67
CA CYS A 191 26.02 6.79 -11.67
C CYS A 191 24.73 6.14 -12.20
N GLY A 192 24.43 6.29 -13.49
CA GLY A 192 23.24 5.71 -14.12
C GLY A 192 21.92 6.40 -13.76
N GLU A 193 21.95 7.55 -13.07
CA GLU A 193 20.74 8.28 -12.70
C GLU A 193 20.01 8.77 -13.96
N ILE A 194 18.70 8.56 -14.02
CA ILE A 194 17.84 9.00 -15.12
C ILE A 194 16.89 10.06 -14.58
N VAL A 195 16.83 11.20 -15.26
CA VAL A 195 15.88 12.28 -14.96
C VAL A 195 14.93 12.47 -16.13
N ILE A 196 13.64 12.23 -15.92
CA ILE A 196 12.63 12.39 -16.98
C ILE A 196 12.17 13.84 -17.01
N LEU A 197 11.93 14.41 -18.18
CA LEU A 197 11.30 15.72 -18.32
C LEU A 197 9.83 15.54 -18.69
N GLU A 198 8.92 15.87 -17.76
CA GLU A 198 7.47 15.88 -18.00
C GLU A 198 6.95 17.32 -18.10
N GLY A 199 5.70 17.50 -18.55
CA GLY A 199 4.99 18.77 -18.79
C GLY A 199 5.71 20.08 -18.39
N TYR A 200 5.97 20.94 -19.36
CA TYR A 200 6.70 22.21 -19.18
C TYR A 200 8.15 22.06 -18.66
N ASN A 201 8.84 20.97 -19.03
CA ASN A 201 10.21 20.66 -18.60
C ASN A 201 10.36 20.45 -17.09
N GLN A 202 9.32 19.99 -16.39
CA GLN A 202 9.44 19.62 -14.99
C GLN A 202 10.31 18.35 -14.85
N PRO A 203 11.46 18.39 -14.15
CA PRO A 203 12.31 17.23 -13.98
C PRO A 203 11.75 16.28 -12.91
N ILE A 204 11.64 15.01 -13.27
CA ILE A 204 11.28 13.91 -12.38
C ILE A 204 12.53 13.09 -12.10
N PHE A 205 12.92 13.06 -10.83
CA PHE A 205 14.07 12.33 -10.31
C PHE A 205 13.71 11.68 -8.96
N ASN A 206 14.60 10.85 -8.44
CA ASN A 206 14.42 10.21 -7.15
C ASN A 206 14.53 11.25 -6.01
N ILE A 207 13.49 11.35 -5.19
CA ILE A 207 13.50 12.14 -3.95
C ILE A 207 13.55 11.14 -2.78
N PRO A 208 14.53 11.26 -1.86
CA PRO A 208 14.57 10.45 -0.65
C PRO A 208 13.25 10.56 0.13
N PRO A 209 12.66 9.47 0.63
CA PRO A 209 11.38 9.54 1.34
C PRO A 209 11.36 10.49 2.54
N GLU A 210 12.49 10.66 3.23
CA GLU A 210 12.70 11.59 4.34
C GLU A 210 12.59 13.08 3.96
N ASP A 211 12.80 13.40 2.68
CA ASP A 211 12.72 14.75 2.13
C ASP A 211 11.34 15.05 1.51
N LEU A 212 10.40 14.11 1.58
CA LEU A 212 9.07 14.30 1.01
C LEU A 212 8.22 15.26 1.84
N ASP A 213 7.53 16.14 1.12
CA ASP A 213 6.47 16.98 1.69
C ASP A 213 5.26 16.12 2.06
N LEU A 214 5.04 15.93 3.36
CA LEU A 214 3.92 15.16 3.89
C LEU A 214 2.67 16.01 4.15
N ARG A 215 2.50 17.12 3.43
CA ARG A 215 1.27 17.92 3.46
C ARG A 215 0.24 17.39 2.47
N PHE A 216 -1.01 17.82 2.70
CA PHE A 216 -2.11 17.46 1.82
C PHE A 216 -2.04 18.22 0.50
N HIS A 217 -2.13 17.48 -0.61
CA HIS A 217 -2.30 18.01 -1.95
C HIS A 217 -3.65 17.57 -2.53
N ALA A 218 -4.25 18.39 -3.39
CA ALA A 218 -5.55 18.08 -4.01
C ALA A 218 -5.43 17.59 -5.47
N ASN A 219 -4.30 17.85 -6.14
CA ASN A 219 -4.17 17.64 -7.58
C ASN A 219 -3.46 16.31 -7.92
N PHE A 220 -3.98 15.20 -7.41
CA PHE A 220 -3.47 13.88 -7.78
C PHE A 220 -4.04 13.42 -9.13
N PRO A 221 -3.21 12.94 -10.08
CA PRO A 221 -3.65 12.46 -11.39
C PRO A 221 -4.25 11.05 -11.28
N ILE A 222 -5.43 10.99 -10.64
CA ILE A 222 -6.15 9.76 -10.38
C ILE A 222 -7.23 9.56 -11.45
N ASN A 223 -7.16 8.44 -12.16
CA ASN A 223 -8.20 8.07 -13.12
C ASN A 223 -9.45 7.55 -12.38
N TYR A 224 -10.64 7.85 -12.92
CA TYR A 224 -11.97 7.39 -12.47
C TYR A 224 -12.49 7.94 -11.13
N TYR A 225 -11.65 8.54 -10.29
CA TYR A 225 -12.03 9.11 -9.01
C TYR A 225 -11.48 10.51 -8.87
N LEU A 226 -12.15 11.32 -8.06
CA LEU A 226 -11.71 12.68 -7.79
C LEU A 226 -11.07 12.71 -6.40
N PRO A 227 -9.81 13.16 -6.28
CA PRO A 227 -9.17 13.33 -4.97
C PRO A 227 -9.85 14.46 -4.19
N VAL A 228 -10.11 14.20 -2.91
CA VAL A 228 -10.37 15.25 -1.92
C VAL A 228 -9.04 15.88 -1.56
N SER A 229 -8.15 15.06 -1.01
CA SER A 229 -6.74 15.36 -0.78
C SER A 229 -5.94 14.07 -0.58
N GLY A 230 -4.62 14.17 -0.65
CA GLY A 230 -3.71 13.05 -0.43
C GLY A 230 -2.29 13.49 -0.10
N ILE A 231 -1.46 12.50 0.21
CA ILE A 231 -0.07 12.67 0.63
C ILE A 231 0.80 11.69 -0.18
N THR A 232 1.89 12.18 -0.76
CA THR A 232 2.89 11.34 -1.43
C THR A 232 3.81 10.71 -0.38
N LEU A 233 4.01 9.40 -0.47
CA LEU A 233 4.77 8.59 0.51
C LEU A 233 6.14 8.16 -0.01
N LYS A 234 6.26 8.04 -1.34
CA LYS A 234 7.48 7.61 -2.04
C LYS A 234 7.48 8.25 -3.42
N TRP A 235 8.55 8.91 -3.79
CA TRP A 235 8.69 9.54 -5.12
C TRP A 235 10.02 9.15 -5.76
N LEU A 236 9.99 8.08 -6.53
CA LEU A 236 11.09 7.66 -7.38
C LEU A 236 10.76 7.90 -8.85
N MET A 237 11.79 8.01 -9.68
CA MET A 237 11.65 8.10 -11.13
C MET A 237 10.79 6.95 -11.66
N GLY A 238 11.00 5.71 -11.19
CA GLY A 238 10.25 4.54 -11.65
C GLY A 238 8.99 4.18 -10.85
N GLU A 239 8.82 4.73 -9.64
CA GLU A 239 7.78 4.31 -8.69
C GLU A 239 7.26 5.51 -7.88
N TRP A 240 5.94 5.71 -7.87
CA TRP A 240 5.29 6.70 -7.01
C TRP A 240 4.24 6.02 -6.13
N LYS A 241 4.26 6.31 -4.83
CA LYS A 241 3.22 5.88 -3.88
C LYS A 241 2.56 7.06 -3.19
N ALA A 242 1.26 6.97 -2.97
CA ALA A 242 0.48 7.98 -2.26
C ALA A 242 -0.70 7.37 -1.49
N LEU A 243 -1.15 8.06 -0.45
CA LEU A 243 -2.46 7.86 0.16
C LEU A 243 -3.35 9.02 -0.24
N ALA A 244 -4.57 8.73 -0.68
CA ALA A 244 -5.53 9.78 -0.98
C ALA A 244 -6.93 9.40 -0.54
N VAL A 245 -7.63 10.36 0.05
CA VAL A 245 -9.07 10.28 0.25
C VAL A 245 -9.72 10.71 -1.06
N ILE A 246 -10.56 9.84 -1.61
CA ILE A 246 -11.21 10.04 -2.91
C ILE A 246 -12.71 9.86 -2.78
N TYR A 247 -13.43 10.35 -3.78
CA TYR A 247 -14.86 10.08 -3.92
C TYR A 247 -15.22 9.51 -5.29
N SER A 248 -16.37 8.82 -5.33
CA SER A 248 -16.97 8.34 -6.57
C SER A 248 -17.39 9.52 -7.44
N LYS A 249 -17.01 9.53 -8.72
CA LYS A 249 -17.42 10.58 -9.67
C LYS A 249 -18.95 10.73 -9.72
N ASP A 250 -19.66 9.61 -9.65
CA ASP A 250 -21.14 9.56 -9.72
C ASP A 250 -21.83 9.86 -8.39
N ASN A 251 -21.11 9.80 -7.26
CA ASN A 251 -21.67 10.07 -5.94
C ASN A 251 -20.60 10.64 -4.98
N PRO A 252 -20.53 11.97 -4.85
CA PRO A 252 -19.56 12.66 -3.98
C PRO A 252 -19.68 12.32 -2.49
N ASN A 253 -20.81 11.79 -2.04
CA ASN A 253 -20.99 11.36 -0.64
C ASN A 253 -20.31 10.02 -0.37
N LYS A 254 -20.00 9.23 -1.40
CA LYS A 254 -19.27 7.99 -1.26
C LYS A 254 -17.78 8.27 -1.33
N LYS A 255 -17.16 8.38 -0.15
CA LYS A 255 -15.74 8.66 0.04
C LYS A 255 -15.04 7.49 0.74
N TRP A 256 -13.74 7.34 0.49
CA TRP A 256 -12.91 6.34 1.16
C TRP A 256 -11.42 6.69 1.02
N LEU A 257 -10.60 6.12 1.90
CA LEU A 257 -9.14 6.17 1.77
C LEU A 257 -8.66 5.13 0.77
N ARG A 258 -7.72 5.51 -0.10
CA ARG A 258 -7.09 4.62 -1.06
C ARG A 258 -5.57 4.69 -1.01
N PHE A 259 -4.98 3.51 -1.18
CA PHE A 259 -3.55 3.31 -1.35
C PHE A 259 -3.23 3.25 -2.84
N TYR A 260 -2.42 4.18 -3.31
CA TYR A 260 -1.97 4.24 -4.70
C TYR A 260 -0.50 3.87 -4.83
N TRP A 261 -0.21 3.10 -5.87
CA TRP A 261 1.13 2.94 -6.40
C TRP A 261 1.07 3.01 -7.93
N TRP A 262 1.95 3.81 -8.50
CA TRP A 262 2.16 3.90 -9.94
C TRP A 262 3.58 3.45 -10.24
N VAL A 263 3.72 2.77 -11.38
CA VAL A 263 5.02 2.34 -11.89
C VAL A 263 5.15 2.90 -13.30
N ARG A 264 6.29 3.51 -13.59
CA ARG A 264 6.58 3.93 -14.98
C ARG A 264 6.88 2.71 -15.83
N ASP A 265 6.45 2.76 -17.09
CA ASP A 265 6.84 1.72 -18.03
C ASP A 265 8.30 1.92 -18.48
N LEU A 266 9.20 1.25 -17.78
CA LEU A 266 10.63 1.21 -18.11
C LEU A 266 11.01 -0.04 -18.90
N SER A 267 10.04 -0.80 -19.42
CA SER A 267 10.31 -2.10 -20.09
C SER A 267 11.27 -1.97 -21.27
N ASN A 268 11.22 -0.88 -22.03
CA ASN A 268 12.15 -0.63 -23.14
C ASN A 268 13.60 -0.42 -22.67
N ILE A 269 13.78 0.29 -21.55
CA ILE A 269 15.10 0.56 -20.97
C ILE A 269 15.68 -0.74 -20.41
N LEU A 270 14.87 -1.52 -19.68
CA LEU A 270 15.29 -2.76 -19.01
C LEU A 270 15.51 -3.94 -19.97
N LYS A 271 14.65 -4.13 -20.98
CA LYS A 271 14.72 -5.32 -21.85
C LYS A 271 15.73 -5.20 -22.97
N PHE A 272 15.88 -4.01 -23.55
CA PHE A 272 16.68 -3.84 -24.76
C PHE A 272 17.99 -3.12 -24.51
N GLY A 273 18.21 -2.57 -23.31
CA GLY A 273 19.32 -1.65 -23.05
C GLY A 273 19.33 -0.44 -23.99
N GLN A 274 18.23 -0.25 -24.75
CA GLN A 274 18.15 0.73 -25.82
C GLN A 274 17.83 2.08 -25.19
N ARG A 275 18.88 2.90 -25.05
CA ARG A 275 18.79 4.33 -24.72
C ARG A 275 18.04 5.15 -25.76
N LYS A 276 17.88 4.63 -26.99
CA LYS A 276 17.13 5.24 -28.09
C LYS A 276 15.68 4.75 -28.07
N MET A 277 14.80 5.52 -27.44
CA MET A 277 13.36 5.28 -27.54
C MET A 277 12.86 5.64 -28.96
N GLY A 278 11.98 4.81 -29.52
CA GLY A 278 11.37 5.02 -30.84
C GLY A 278 10.58 6.34 -30.92
N ASN A 279 10.32 6.80 -32.14
CA ASN A 279 9.44 7.95 -32.35
C ASN A 279 8.03 7.64 -31.80
N GLY A 280 7.65 8.29 -30.70
CA GLY A 280 6.33 8.16 -30.07
C GLY A 280 6.29 7.44 -28.72
N THR A 281 7.40 6.87 -28.23
CA THR A 281 7.41 6.17 -26.93
C THR A 281 7.57 7.16 -25.77
N GLN A 282 6.48 7.43 -25.04
CA GLN A 282 6.50 8.22 -23.80
C GLN A 282 6.72 7.31 -22.58
N MET A 283 7.55 7.74 -21.62
CA MET A 283 7.71 7.07 -20.30
C MET A 283 6.52 7.39 -19.38
N GLY A 284 5.31 7.13 -19.88
CA GLY A 284 4.08 7.41 -19.16
C GLY A 284 3.94 6.55 -17.91
N TRP A 285 3.22 7.08 -16.92
CA TRP A 285 2.76 6.29 -15.79
C TRP A 285 1.78 5.22 -16.27
N LYS A 286 2.03 3.95 -15.90
CA LYS A 286 1.04 2.90 -16.05
C LYS A 286 0.47 2.56 -14.68
N THR A 287 -0.84 2.59 -14.59
CA THR A 287 -1.51 1.88 -13.49
C THR A 287 -1.27 0.39 -13.72
N GLN A 288 -0.78 -0.32 -12.71
CA GLN A 288 -0.73 -1.77 -12.79
C GLN A 288 -2.19 -2.28 -12.88
N ARG A 289 -2.58 -2.82 -14.05
CA ARG A 289 -3.84 -3.54 -14.20
C ARG A 289 -3.75 -4.84 -13.40
N GLY A 290 -4.75 -5.12 -12.54
CA GLY A 290 -4.97 -6.47 -12.02
C GLY A 290 -5.00 -6.66 -10.51
N ILE A 291 -4.95 -5.61 -9.69
CA ILE A 291 -5.09 -5.73 -8.23
C ILE A 291 -6.22 -4.79 -7.82
N SER A 292 -7.27 -5.32 -7.17
CA SER A 292 -8.35 -4.45 -6.68
C SER A 292 -7.72 -3.44 -5.71
N SER A 293 -7.99 -2.16 -5.93
CA SER A 293 -7.22 -1.13 -5.25
C SER A 293 -7.49 -1.20 -3.75
N PRO A 294 -6.44 -1.22 -2.91
CA PRO A 294 -6.63 -1.31 -1.48
C PRO A 294 -7.31 -0.05 -0.97
N ASN A 295 -8.50 -0.25 -0.42
CA ASN A 295 -9.36 0.81 0.07
C ASN A 295 -9.69 0.54 1.54
N ILE A 296 -9.79 1.62 2.30
CA ILE A 296 -10.38 1.61 3.63
C ILE A 296 -11.64 2.46 3.57
N TYR A 297 -12.78 1.80 3.72
CA TYR A 297 -14.09 2.44 3.65
C TYR A 297 -14.54 2.98 5.01
N ASP A 298 -14.22 2.26 6.09
CA ASP A 298 -14.54 2.66 7.46
C ASP A 298 -13.31 3.28 8.11
N LYS A 299 -13.41 4.54 8.51
CA LYS A 299 -12.32 5.28 9.15
C LYS A 299 -11.89 4.65 10.49
N LYS A 300 -12.78 3.90 11.17
CA LYS A 300 -12.45 3.21 12.42
C LYS A 300 -11.29 2.22 12.29
N LEU A 301 -10.98 1.77 11.07
CA LEU A 301 -9.86 0.86 10.78
C LEU A 301 -8.50 1.57 10.73
N ILE A 302 -8.46 2.91 10.70
CA ILE A 302 -7.21 3.68 10.62
C ILE A 302 -6.39 3.55 11.90
N ARG A 303 -7.02 3.69 13.07
CA ARG A 303 -6.32 3.59 14.36
C ARG A 303 -5.71 2.19 14.61
N PRO A 304 -6.45 1.08 14.40
CA PRO A 304 -5.86 -0.26 14.45
C PRO A 304 -4.72 -0.46 13.44
N LEU A 305 -4.84 0.11 12.23
CA LEU A 305 -3.79 0.04 11.22
C LEU A 305 -2.52 0.77 11.67
N ILE A 306 -2.63 2.00 12.19
CA ILE A 306 -1.49 2.78 12.72
C ILE A 306 -0.78 1.99 13.82
N ASN A 307 -1.54 1.46 14.79
CA ASN A 307 -0.98 0.67 15.89
C ASN A 307 -0.23 -0.57 15.39
N ALA A 308 -0.79 -1.28 14.42
CA ALA A 308 -0.13 -2.45 13.82
C ALA A 308 1.15 -2.08 13.06
N LEU A 309 1.15 -0.96 12.33
CA LEU A 309 2.33 -0.48 11.62
C LEU A 309 3.44 -0.04 12.59
N ASN A 310 3.08 0.62 13.70
CA ASN A 310 4.02 0.96 14.77
C ASN A 310 4.62 -0.30 15.42
N ASN A 311 3.81 -1.31 15.73
CA ASN A 311 4.30 -2.58 16.26
C ASN A 311 5.25 -3.29 15.28
N ILE A 312 4.94 -3.26 13.98
CA ILE A 312 5.80 -3.82 12.93
C ILE A 312 7.11 -3.04 12.78
N LEU A 313 7.07 -1.71 12.90
CA LEU A 313 8.25 -0.86 12.85
C LEU A 313 9.24 -1.21 13.97
N ILE A 314 8.72 -1.39 15.20
CA ILE A 314 9.50 -1.83 16.37
C ILE A 314 10.07 -3.23 16.12
N GLU A 315 9.23 -4.16 15.65
CA GLU A 315 9.62 -5.54 15.40
C GLU A 315 10.71 -5.69 14.34
N LEU A 316 10.67 -4.89 13.28
CA LEU A 316 11.71 -4.86 12.25
C LEU A 316 12.98 -4.12 12.70
N ASN A 317 12.98 -3.54 13.90
CA ASN A 317 13.99 -2.60 14.38
C ASN A 317 14.23 -1.45 13.37
N TRP A 318 13.16 -0.98 12.75
CA TRP A 318 13.16 0.12 11.78
C TRP A 318 12.94 1.47 12.48
N ASN A 319 13.56 1.64 13.64
CA ASN A 319 13.48 2.87 14.41
C ASN A 319 14.13 4.02 13.62
N ILE A 320 13.46 5.18 13.62
CA ILE A 320 13.97 6.42 13.04
C ILE A 320 14.38 7.28 14.23
N ASN A 321 15.68 7.60 14.27
CA ASN A 321 16.25 8.50 15.29
C ASN A 321 15.92 9.95 14.98
#